data_AF-A0A9E1FAR7-F1
#
_entry.id   AF-A0A9E1FAR7-F1
#
_cell.length_a   1.000
_cell.length_b   1.000
_cell.length_c   1.000
_cell.angle_alpha   90.00
_cell.angle_beta   90.00
_cell.angle_gamma   90.00
#
_symmetry.space_group_name_H-M   'P 1'
#
loop_
_entity.id
_entity.type
_entity.pdbx_description
1 polymer ?
#
loop_
_entity_poly.entity_id
_entity_poly.type
_entity_poly.pdbx_seq_one_letter_code
_entity_poly.pdbx_strand_id
1 'polypeptide(L)'
;VIFSYCDRFFEFNDWYVQLWAESLGKKRGYKRVGLTPVGLVGSRDQHSFLQLIMDGVKDKSVTFIKIKDHASDKTIPNLSLKGLEECDFVAGLSLNELINLQCDATAMALVQEGISVDTITLERLDEFHAGWLIFYYELLTSATGIMLGINTYDQPGVEIGKRILKTMLLK
;
A
#
# COMPACT_ATOMS: atom_id res chain seq x y z
N VAL A 1 4.87 -1.65 3.56
CA VAL A 1 3.57 -0.93 3.52
C VAL A 1 3.32 -0.57 2.07
N ILE A 2 2.11 -0.77 1.57
CA ILE A 2 1.70 -0.15 0.30
C ILE A 2 0.81 1.04 0.62
N PHE A 3 1.09 2.19 0.01
CA PHE A 3 0.36 3.43 0.24
C PHE A 3 -0.18 3.95 -1.09
N SER A 4 -1.44 3.61 -1.36
CA SER A 4 -2.06 3.76 -2.68
C SER A 4 -2.88 5.05 -2.76
N TYR A 5 -2.55 5.96 -3.67
CA TYR A 5 -3.20 7.27 -3.83
C TYR A 5 -4.39 7.18 -4.80
N CYS A 6 -5.33 6.30 -4.48
CA CYS A 6 -6.66 6.23 -5.10
C CYS A 6 -7.55 5.33 -4.26
N ASP A 7 -8.78 5.76 -3.97
CA ASP A 7 -9.76 4.95 -3.22
C ASP A 7 -10.06 3.61 -3.90
N ARG A 8 -9.96 3.55 -5.24
CA ARG A 8 -10.18 2.32 -6.02
C ARG A 8 -9.15 1.22 -5.77
N PHE A 9 -8.06 1.50 -5.05
CA PHE A 9 -7.10 0.48 -4.64
C PHE A 9 -7.46 -0.22 -3.33
N PHE A 10 -8.61 0.09 -2.70
CA PHE A 10 -8.97 -0.52 -1.43
C PHE A 10 -8.98 -2.06 -1.50
N GLU A 11 -9.72 -2.68 -2.43
CA GLU A 11 -9.73 -4.15 -2.55
C GLU A 11 -8.39 -4.72 -3.03
N PHE A 12 -7.67 -3.97 -3.86
CA PHE A 12 -6.33 -4.36 -4.28
C PHE A 12 -5.36 -4.43 -3.09
N ASN A 13 -5.46 -3.47 -2.17
CA ASN A 13 -4.62 -3.43 -0.98
C ASN A 13 -4.90 -4.64 -0.07
N ASP A 14 -6.18 -5.01 0.11
CA ASP A 14 -6.57 -6.20 0.86
C ASP A 14 -6.05 -7.48 0.20
N TRP A 15 -6.17 -7.58 -1.13
CA TRP A 15 -5.60 -8.68 -1.90
C TRP A 15 -4.08 -8.79 -1.73
N TYR A 16 -3.35 -7.67 -1.81
CA TYR A 16 -1.91 -7.64 -1.59
C TYR A 16 -1.54 -8.10 -0.17
N VAL A 17 -2.29 -7.66 0.84
CA VAL A 17 -2.05 -8.07 2.24
C VAL A 17 -2.13 -9.58 2.38
N GLN A 18 -3.15 -10.21 1.78
CA GLN A 18 -3.28 -11.67 1.77
C GLN A 18 -2.11 -12.32 1.02
N LEU A 19 -1.86 -11.89 -0.22
CA LEU A 19 -0.80 -12.44 -1.07
C LEU A 19 0.54 -12.43 -0.34
N TRP A 20 0.93 -11.28 0.22
CA TRP A 20 2.22 -11.10 0.87
C TRP A 20 2.30 -11.86 2.20
N ALA A 21 1.26 -11.77 3.04
CA ALA A 21 1.26 -12.38 4.37
C ALA A 21 1.27 -13.90 4.30
N GLU A 22 0.35 -14.51 3.54
CA GLU A 22 0.24 -15.96 3.45
C GLU A 22 1.45 -16.57 2.74
N SER A 23 1.98 -15.90 1.73
CA SER A 23 3.09 -16.44 0.94
C SER A 23 4.44 -16.34 1.67
N LEU A 24 4.72 -15.21 2.32
CA LEU A 24 6.06 -14.89 2.83
C LEU A 24 6.21 -15.03 4.35
N GLY A 25 5.10 -15.02 5.09
CA GLY A 25 5.05 -15.21 6.55
C GLY A 25 5.34 -16.66 6.96
N LYS A 26 6.61 -17.09 6.84
CA LYS A 26 6.99 -18.51 6.96
C LYS A 26 8.06 -18.77 8.01
N LYS A 27 8.25 -20.05 8.31
CA LYS A 27 9.38 -20.56 9.08
C LYS A 27 10.47 -21.03 8.13
N ARG A 28 11.71 -20.65 8.41
CA ARG A 28 12.92 -21.17 7.77
C ARG A 28 13.81 -21.81 8.83
N GLY A 29 13.73 -23.13 8.96
CA GLY A 29 14.25 -23.84 10.13
C GLY A 29 13.55 -23.33 11.41
N TYR A 30 14.34 -22.82 12.37
CA TYR A 30 13.83 -22.25 13.61
C TYR A 30 13.49 -20.75 13.53
N LYS A 31 13.88 -20.07 12.44
CA LYS A 31 13.64 -18.62 12.27
C LYS A 31 12.26 -18.37 11.66
N ARG A 32 11.64 -17.26 12.04
CA ARG A 32 10.43 -16.71 11.40
C ARG A 32 10.87 -15.56 10.49
N VAL A 33 10.35 -15.54 9.28
CA VAL A 33 10.66 -14.54 8.26
C VAL A 33 9.36 -13.98 7.68
N GLY A 34 9.50 -12.89 6.92
CA GLY A 34 8.38 -12.14 6.36
C GLY A 34 8.15 -10.83 7.09
N LEU A 35 7.78 -9.81 6.33
CA LEU A 35 7.37 -8.51 6.85
C LEU A 35 5.85 -8.48 7.01
N THR A 36 5.34 -7.77 8.00
CA THR A 36 3.90 -7.53 8.14
C THR A 36 3.43 -6.61 7.02
N PRO A 37 2.61 -7.09 6.07
CA PRO A 37 2.05 -6.22 5.06
C PRO A 37 0.96 -5.33 5.66
N VAL A 38 0.91 -4.08 5.21
CA VAL A 38 -0.11 -3.10 5.57
C VAL A 38 -0.51 -2.38 4.30
N GLY A 39 -1.82 -2.30 4.03
CA GLY A 39 -2.39 -1.55 2.92
C GLY A 39 -3.02 -0.25 3.41
N LEU A 40 -2.61 0.88 2.83
CA LEU A 40 -3.09 2.21 3.16
C LEU A 40 -3.61 2.91 1.90
N VAL A 41 -4.58 3.80 2.07
CA VAL A 41 -5.13 4.64 1.01
C VAL A 41 -4.85 6.11 1.28
N GLY A 42 -4.17 6.74 0.33
CA GLY A 42 -3.85 8.17 0.34
C GLY A 42 -4.94 9.00 -0.34
N SER A 43 -5.19 10.23 0.09
CA SER A 43 -4.51 10.93 1.21
C SER A 43 -5.13 10.65 2.59
N ARG A 44 -6.24 9.89 2.68
CA ARG A 44 -6.97 9.62 3.93
C ARG A 44 -6.06 9.16 5.07
N ASP A 45 -5.22 8.16 4.81
CA ASP A 45 -4.40 7.53 5.86
C ASP A 45 -3.13 8.33 6.19
N GLN A 46 -2.92 9.50 5.56
CA GLN A 46 -1.97 10.51 6.04
C GLN A 46 -2.38 11.05 7.42
N HIS A 47 -3.69 11.08 7.69
CA HIS A 47 -4.25 11.59 8.94
C HIS A 47 -4.46 10.51 10.00
N SER A 48 -3.85 9.33 9.81
CA SER A 48 -3.92 8.22 10.77
C SER A 48 -2.57 7.52 10.90
N PHE A 49 -2.24 6.63 9.96
CA PHE A 49 -1.10 5.72 10.07
C PHE A 49 0.24 6.38 9.73
N LEU A 50 0.24 7.45 8.93
CA LEU A 50 1.48 8.13 8.51
C LEU A 50 2.33 8.61 9.71
N GLN A 51 1.70 9.08 10.80
CA GLN A 51 2.42 9.50 12.00
C GLN A 51 3.29 8.36 12.59
N LEU A 52 2.81 7.11 12.53
CA LEU A 52 3.58 5.94 12.96
C LEU A 52 4.73 5.61 12.00
N ILE A 53 4.59 5.93 10.71
CA ILE A 53 5.67 5.73 9.74
C ILE A 53 6.77 6.78 9.92
N MET A 54 6.40 8.04 10.17
CA MET A 54 7.32 9.16 10.36
C MET A 54 8.16 9.00 11.64
N ASP A 55 7.50 8.97 12.80
CA ASP A 55 8.18 9.12 14.10
C ASP A 55 8.24 7.81 14.90
N GLY A 56 7.56 6.76 14.42
CA GLY A 56 7.57 5.46 15.07
C GLY A 56 8.87 4.69 14.84
N VAL A 57 8.84 3.41 15.22
CA VAL A 57 9.97 2.50 14.96
C VAL A 57 10.20 2.43 13.44
N LYS A 58 11.45 2.67 13.03
CA LYS A 58 11.90 2.66 11.63
C LYS A 58 12.16 1.23 11.12
N ASP A 59 11.11 0.41 11.15
CA ASP A 59 11.09 -1.01 10.76
C ASP A 59 10.20 -1.29 9.52
N LYS A 60 9.94 -0.24 8.72
CA LYS A 60 9.02 -0.28 7.58
C LYS A 60 9.72 0.17 6.31
N SER A 61 9.38 -0.47 5.19
CA SER A 61 9.50 0.11 3.86
C SER A 61 8.11 0.52 3.35
N VAL A 62 8.06 1.53 2.48
CA VAL A 62 6.81 2.06 1.92
C VAL A 62 6.89 2.10 0.41
N THR A 63 6.00 1.37 -0.25
CA THR A 63 5.79 1.46 -1.70
C THR A 63 4.58 2.35 -1.96
N PHE A 64 4.79 3.49 -2.63
CA PHE A 64 3.69 4.34 -3.09
C PHE A 64 3.14 3.83 -4.40
N ILE A 65 1.82 3.76 -4.53
CA ILE A 65 1.15 3.43 -5.79
C ILE A 65 0.31 4.64 -6.19
N LYS A 66 0.58 5.23 -7.36
CA LYS A 66 -0.16 6.40 -7.86
C LYS A 66 -0.57 6.23 -9.31
N ILE A 67 -1.56 7.01 -9.74
CA ILE A 67 -2.06 7.02 -11.11
C ILE A 67 -1.77 8.40 -11.69
N LYS A 68 -1.07 8.43 -12.83
CA LYS A 68 -0.68 9.67 -13.49
C LYS A 68 -1.90 10.43 -14.02
N ASP A 69 -2.84 9.72 -14.62
CA ASP A 69 -4.11 10.26 -15.10
C ASP A 69 -5.30 9.50 -14.47
N HIS A 70 -5.96 10.15 -13.52
CA HIS A 70 -7.18 9.68 -12.87
C HIS A 70 -8.43 9.82 -13.74
N ALA A 71 -8.31 10.30 -14.99
CA ALA A 71 -9.40 10.61 -15.90
C ALA A 71 -10.43 11.57 -15.29
N SER A 72 -9.95 12.55 -14.50
CA SER A 72 -10.78 13.59 -13.90
C SER A 72 -10.44 14.95 -14.48
N ASP A 73 -11.46 15.63 -14.99
CA ASP A 73 -11.43 17.00 -15.49
C ASP A 73 -11.76 18.04 -14.39
N LYS A 74 -11.89 17.59 -13.14
CA LYS A 74 -12.29 18.46 -12.03
C LYS A 74 -11.12 19.34 -11.60
N THR A 75 -11.31 20.64 -11.77
CA THR A 75 -10.42 21.68 -11.27
C THR A 75 -10.97 22.33 -10.02
N ILE A 76 -10.08 22.68 -9.11
CA ILE A 76 -10.41 23.48 -7.94
C ILE A 76 -10.79 24.89 -8.42
N PRO A 77 -11.99 25.39 -8.11
CA PRO A 77 -12.41 26.71 -8.55
C PRO A 77 -11.41 27.78 -8.15
N ASN A 78 -11.14 28.72 -9.06
CA ASN A 78 -10.34 29.89 -8.75
C ASN A 78 -11.19 30.91 -7.98
N LEU A 79 -11.46 30.59 -6.71
CA LEU A 79 -12.36 31.32 -5.83
C LEU A 79 -11.72 31.44 -4.44
N SER A 80 -11.42 32.68 -4.04
CA SER A 80 -11.03 32.99 -2.67
C SER A 80 -12.26 33.20 -1.80
N LEU A 81 -12.29 32.56 -0.64
CA LEU A 81 -13.38 32.67 0.33
C LEU A 81 -12.87 33.32 1.61
N LYS A 82 -13.62 34.31 2.10
CA LYS A 82 -13.25 35.03 3.32
C LYS A 82 -13.13 34.08 4.51
N GLY A 83 -11.98 34.06 5.17
CA GLY A 83 -11.64 33.16 6.28
C GLY A 83 -11.06 31.81 5.86
N LEU A 84 -10.85 31.58 4.56
CA LEU A 84 -10.22 30.39 3.99
C LEU A 84 -9.12 30.76 2.97
N GLU A 85 -8.56 31.96 3.07
CA GLU A 85 -7.53 32.46 2.14
C GLU A 85 -6.27 31.58 2.15
N GLU A 86 -6.02 30.85 3.25
CA GLU A 86 -4.95 29.84 3.34
C GLU A 86 -5.14 28.67 2.37
N CYS A 87 -6.34 28.47 1.81
CA CYS A 87 -6.61 27.44 0.80
C CYS A 87 -6.35 27.91 -0.64
N ASP A 88 -6.09 29.21 -0.86
CA ASP A 88 -6.00 29.76 -2.21
C ASP A 88 -4.81 29.20 -3.01
N PHE A 89 -3.80 28.60 -2.35
CA PHE A 89 -2.64 28.02 -3.02
C PHE A 89 -2.96 26.81 -3.92
N VAL A 90 -4.12 26.16 -3.72
CA VAL A 90 -4.56 25.06 -4.58
C VAL A 90 -5.52 25.52 -5.69
N ALA A 91 -5.89 26.80 -5.72
CA ALA A 91 -6.83 27.34 -6.69
C ALA A 91 -6.34 27.14 -8.13
N GLY A 92 -7.22 26.63 -8.99
CA GLY A 92 -6.92 26.38 -10.40
C GLY A 92 -6.17 25.07 -10.68
N LEU A 93 -5.68 24.35 -9.66
CA LEU A 93 -5.13 23.01 -9.85
C LEU A 93 -6.24 22.00 -10.15
N SER A 94 -5.93 20.99 -10.97
CA SER A 94 -6.77 19.80 -11.06
C SER A 94 -6.65 18.96 -9.79
N LEU A 95 -7.72 18.23 -9.45
CA LEU A 95 -7.65 17.26 -8.35
C LEU A 95 -6.62 16.15 -8.63
N ASN A 96 -6.41 15.81 -9.92
CA ASN A 96 -5.39 14.88 -10.38
C ASN A 96 -3.97 15.36 -10.04
N GLU A 97 -3.68 16.64 -10.29
CA GLU A 97 -2.38 17.23 -9.93
C GLU A 97 -2.21 17.29 -8.41
N LEU A 98 -3.24 17.74 -7.68
CA LEU A 98 -3.16 17.89 -6.24
C LEU A 98 -2.88 16.55 -5.54
N ILE A 99 -3.60 15.48 -5.87
CA ILE A 99 -3.42 14.17 -5.22
C ILE A 99 -2.05 13.56 -5.54
N ASN A 100 -1.54 13.76 -6.76
CA ASN A 100 -0.21 13.30 -7.16
C ASN A 100 0.91 14.09 -6.46
N LEU A 101 0.76 15.42 -6.34
CA LEU A 101 1.67 16.26 -5.56
C LEU A 101 1.68 15.89 -4.08
N GLN A 102 0.51 15.57 -3.50
CA GLN A 102 0.42 15.09 -2.12
C GLN A 102 1.15 13.74 -1.92
N CYS A 103 1.03 12.84 -2.90
CA CYS A 103 1.77 11.57 -2.92
C CYS A 103 3.28 11.81 -2.91
N ASP A 104 3.76 12.65 -3.85
CA ASP A 104 5.18 12.95 -3.99
C ASP A 104 5.74 13.67 -2.76
N ALA A 105 5.02 14.65 -2.22
CA ALA A 105 5.42 15.35 -1.00
C ALA A 105 5.53 14.39 0.19
N THR A 106 4.59 13.46 0.35
CA THR A 106 4.63 12.47 1.44
C THR A 106 5.80 11.49 1.25
N ALA A 107 6.03 11.01 0.03
CA ALA A 107 7.16 10.14 -0.28
C ALA A 107 8.50 10.84 0.01
N MET A 108 8.65 12.11 -0.37
CA MET A 108 9.84 12.90 -0.07
C MET A 108 10.06 13.09 1.43
N ALA A 109 9.00 13.35 2.20
CA ALA A 109 9.07 13.46 3.66
C ALA A 109 9.56 12.15 4.29
N LEU A 110 9.04 10.99 3.84
CA LEU A 110 9.50 9.68 4.31
C LEU A 110 10.98 9.42 4.00
N VAL A 111 11.45 9.81 2.81
CA VAL A 111 12.87 9.68 2.44
C VAL A 111 13.76 10.57 3.33
N GLN A 112 13.32 11.79 3.64
CA GLN A 112 14.04 12.69 4.55
C GLN A 112 14.16 12.10 5.96
N GLU A 113 13.14 11.37 6.41
CA GLU A 113 13.17 10.60 7.66
C GLU A 113 13.98 9.29 7.58
N GLY A 114 14.63 9.00 6.45
CA GLY A 114 15.44 7.79 6.28
C GLY A 114 14.62 6.50 6.16
N ILE A 115 13.32 6.61 5.84
CA ILE A 115 12.48 5.46 5.54
C ILE A 115 12.76 4.99 4.11
N SER A 116 12.86 3.67 3.90
CA SER A 116 13.03 3.10 2.57
C SER A 116 11.74 3.22 1.78
N VAL A 117 11.80 3.95 0.66
CA VAL A 117 10.65 4.26 -0.19
C VAL A 117 10.89 3.84 -1.62
N ASP A 118 9.87 3.28 -2.26
CA ASP A 118 9.79 3.08 -3.70
C ASP A 118 8.41 3.51 -4.23
N THR A 119 8.31 3.75 -5.54
CA THR A 119 7.07 4.26 -6.16
C THR A 119 6.75 3.50 -7.44
N ILE A 120 5.50 3.06 -7.55
CA ILE A 120 4.90 2.50 -8.77
C ILE A 120 3.89 3.53 -9.30
N THR A 121 4.08 3.96 -10.55
CA THR A 121 3.15 4.88 -11.22
C THR A 121 2.47 4.16 -12.38
N LEU A 122 1.14 4.06 -12.32
CA LEU A 122 0.32 3.60 -13.44
C LEU A 122 -0.02 4.79 -14.33
N GLU A 123 0.01 4.64 -15.65
CA GLU A 123 -0.40 5.72 -16.56
C GLU A 123 -1.89 6.04 -16.40
N ARG A 124 -2.73 5.03 -16.22
CA ARG A 124 -4.16 5.11 -15.90
C ARG A 124 -4.63 3.85 -15.19
N LEU A 125 -5.86 3.85 -14.69
CA LEU A 125 -6.47 2.68 -14.08
C LEU A 125 -7.52 2.05 -15.00
N ASP A 126 -7.05 1.12 -15.84
CA ASP A 126 -7.83 0.25 -16.72
C ASP A 126 -7.47 -1.23 -16.48
N GLU A 127 -8.14 -2.15 -17.18
CA GLU A 127 -7.95 -3.60 -17.01
C GLU A 127 -6.51 -4.04 -17.32
N PHE A 128 -5.85 -3.39 -18.28
CA PHE A 128 -4.48 -3.70 -18.65
C PHE A 128 -3.51 -3.34 -17.51
N HIS A 129 -3.60 -2.12 -16.98
CA HIS A 129 -2.71 -1.68 -15.90
C HIS A 129 -3.01 -2.40 -14.57
N ALA A 130 -4.27 -2.72 -14.31
CA ALA A 130 -4.65 -3.55 -13.16
C ALA A 130 -4.04 -4.96 -13.27
N GLY A 131 -4.17 -5.62 -14.44
CA GLY A 131 -3.57 -6.93 -14.68
C GLY A 131 -2.04 -6.90 -14.58
N TRP A 132 -1.40 -5.86 -15.10
CA TRP A 132 0.04 -5.65 -14.95
C TRP A 132 0.46 -5.57 -13.48
N LEU A 133 -0.25 -4.78 -12.67
CA LEU A 133 0.08 -4.58 -11.26
C LEU A 133 -0.11 -5.88 -10.45
N ILE A 134 -1.19 -6.61 -10.71
CA ILE A 134 -1.45 -7.92 -10.09
C ILE A 134 -0.30 -8.88 -10.40
N PHE A 135 0.04 -9.06 -11.68
CA PHE A 135 1.10 -9.96 -12.09
C PHE A 135 2.47 -9.55 -11.55
N TYR A 136 2.74 -8.23 -11.49
CA TYR A 136 3.95 -7.69 -10.88
C TYR A 136 4.11 -8.18 -9.43
N TYR A 137 3.06 -8.07 -8.61
CA TYR A 137 3.13 -8.51 -7.21
C TYR A 137 3.14 -10.03 -7.04
N GLU A 138 2.50 -10.80 -7.91
CA GLU A 138 2.63 -12.27 -7.93
C GLU A 138 4.07 -12.70 -8.18
N LEU A 139 4.72 -12.09 -9.18
CA LEU A 139 6.11 -12.37 -9.52
C LEU A 139 7.07 -11.89 -8.41
N LEU A 140 6.87 -10.67 -7.89
CA LEU A 140 7.67 -10.12 -6.81
C LEU A 140 7.58 -11.01 -5.55
N THR A 141 6.38 -11.48 -5.21
CA THR A 141 6.17 -12.37 -4.07
C THR A 141 6.90 -13.70 -4.27
N SER A 142 6.79 -14.29 -5.48
CA SER A 142 7.50 -15.52 -5.84
C SER A 142 9.02 -15.36 -5.74
N ALA A 143 9.57 -14.30 -6.32
CA ALA A 143 11.00 -13.99 -6.27
C ALA A 143 11.49 -13.74 -4.83
N THR A 144 10.71 -13.01 -4.03
CA THR A 144 11.02 -12.75 -2.62
C THR A 144 11.06 -14.03 -1.80
N GLY A 145 10.14 -14.96 -2.03
CA GLY A 145 10.16 -16.27 -1.37
C GLY A 145 11.41 -17.09 -1.69
N ILE A 146 11.89 -17.05 -2.94
CA ILE A 146 13.16 -17.67 -3.35
C ILE A 146 14.33 -17.03 -2.60
N MET A 147 14.40 -15.69 -2.56
CA MET A 147 15.45 -14.96 -1.83
C MET A 147 15.44 -15.26 -0.32
N LEU A 148 14.26 -15.44 0.25
CA LEU A 148 14.09 -15.83 1.64
C LEU A 148 14.37 -17.32 1.88
N GLY A 149 14.45 -18.16 0.85
CA GLY A 149 14.66 -19.60 0.99
C GLY A 149 13.50 -20.31 1.68
N ILE A 150 12.27 -19.95 1.30
CA ILE A 150 11.01 -20.49 1.83
C ILE A 150 10.13 -21.00 0.68
N ASN A 151 9.15 -21.86 1.01
CA ASN A 151 8.09 -22.20 0.07
C ASN A 151 7.03 -21.09 0.05
N THR A 152 6.85 -20.44 -1.10
CA THR A 152 5.88 -19.35 -1.29
C THR A 152 4.43 -19.87 -1.41
N TYR A 153 4.24 -21.14 -1.80
CA TYR A 153 2.95 -21.64 -2.28
C TYR A 153 2.21 -22.56 -1.30
N ASP A 154 2.64 -22.62 -0.04
CA ASP A 154 1.97 -23.36 1.04
C ASP A 154 1.44 -22.45 2.15
N GLN A 155 0.57 -22.98 3.01
CA GLN A 155 -0.01 -22.25 4.15
C GLN A 155 -0.21 -23.15 5.38
N PRO A 156 0.81 -23.90 5.84
CA PRO A 156 0.63 -24.94 6.87
C PRO A 156 0.12 -24.39 8.22
N GLY A 157 0.35 -23.11 8.50
CA GLY A 157 -0.07 -22.48 9.76
C GLY A 157 -1.58 -22.40 9.96
N VAL A 158 -2.36 -22.25 8.89
CA VAL A 158 -3.82 -22.05 8.99
C VAL A 158 -4.57 -23.33 9.38
N GLU A 159 -3.95 -24.49 9.15
CA GLU A 159 -4.56 -25.80 9.42
C GLU A 159 -4.66 -26.12 10.92
N ILE A 160 -3.83 -25.51 11.75
CA ILE A 160 -3.83 -25.75 13.21
C ILE A 160 -5.15 -25.28 13.82
N GLY A 161 -5.62 -24.08 13.47
CA GLY A 161 -6.89 -23.54 13.96
C GLY A 161 -8.08 -24.44 13.58
N LYS A 162 -8.10 -24.93 12.34
CA LYS A 162 -9.14 -25.87 11.85
C LYS A 162 -9.17 -27.17 12.66
N ARG A 163 -8.01 -27.73 12.99
CA ARG A 163 -7.90 -28.96 13.80
C ARG A 163 -8.36 -28.76 15.24
N ILE A 164 -8.02 -27.63 15.86
CA ILE A 164 -8.45 -27.29 17.22
C ILE A 164 -9.97 -27.15 17.25
N LEU A 165 -10.55 -26.39 16.31
CA LEU A 165 -12.00 -26.23 16.18
C LEU A 165 -12.72 -27.58 16.07
N LYS A 166 -12.23 -28.46 15.20
CA LYS A 166 -12.80 -29.81 15.03
C LYS A 166 -12.75 -30.61 16.34
N THR A 167 -11.66 -30.52 17.09
CA THR A 167 -11.53 -31.17 18.41
C THR A 167 -12.52 -30.60 19.43
N MET A 168 -12.82 -29.30 19.40
CA MET A 168 -13.78 -28.67 20.31
C MET A 168 -15.22 -29.07 20.01
N LEU A 169 -15.58 -29.25 18.74
CA LEU A 169 -16.95 -29.57 18.31
C LEU A 169 -17.30 -31.05 18.41
N LEU A 170 -16.31 -31.95 18.38
CA LEU A 170 -16.50 -33.41 18.42
C LEU A 170 -16.37 -34.00 19.83
N LYS A 171 -16.29 -33.15 20.86
CA LYS A 171 -16.42 -33.53 22.28
C LYS A 171 -17.87 -33.38 22.72
#